data_AF-A0A643FGH1-F1
#
_entry.id   AF-A0A643FGH1-F1
#
_cell.length_a   1.000
_cell.length_b   1.000
_cell.length_c   1.000
_cell.angle_alpha   90.00
_cell.angle_beta   90.00
_cell.angle_gamma   90.00
#
_symmetry.space_group_name_H-M   'P 1'
#
loop_
_entity.id
_entity.type
_entity.pdbx_description
1 polymer ?
#
loop_
_entity_poly.entity_id
_entity_poly.type
_entity_poly.pdbx_seq_one_letter_code
_entity_poly.pdbx_strand_id
1 'polypeptide(L)'
;MKCDHLNPAADGGDLEACPKCGAIYSRVEATAAAKGIEAVRRPRREPTLEAPADPAPIFSDRVELSSPRGSDLQAFAAVMRGQSLYPTFRGLVQLGYWVGIVLAVLCALAGFLSPVFGSGSDRILGAIGGVFFALFFLISAKVAREMSLMLADLSDAAVRLAARADR
;
A
#
# COMPACT_ATOMS: atom_id res chain seq x y z
N MET A 1 -6.63 -9.32 5.98
CA MET A 1 -5.56 -9.66 5.05
C MET A 1 -5.42 -11.17 5.12
N LYS A 2 -5.62 -11.91 4.02
CA LYS A 2 -5.40 -13.35 3.97
C LYS A 2 -4.12 -13.53 3.15
N CYS A 3 -3.00 -13.90 3.77
CA CYS A 3 -1.86 -14.39 3.00
C CYS A 3 -1.92 -15.92 3.11
N ASP A 4 -2.20 -16.58 1.99
CA ASP A 4 -2.39 -18.04 1.90
C ASP A 4 -1.13 -18.74 1.35
N HIS A 5 0.03 -18.11 1.60
CA HIS A 5 1.32 -18.59 1.13
C HIS A 5 2.06 -19.23 2.30
N LEU A 6 2.41 -20.50 2.16
CA LEU A 6 3.31 -21.20 3.08
C LEU A 6 4.75 -20.75 2.82
N ASN A 7 5.45 -20.31 3.88
CA ASN A 7 6.90 -20.15 3.84
C ASN A 7 7.55 -21.48 4.29
N PRO A 8 8.19 -22.24 3.39
CA PRO A 8 8.82 -23.51 3.74
C PRO A 8 10.10 -23.33 4.59
N ALA A 9 10.59 -22.10 4.75
CA ALA A 9 11.76 -21.76 5.57
C ALA A 9 11.39 -20.96 6.82
N ALA A 10 10.14 -21.08 7.31
CA ALA A 10 9.69 -20.31 8.47
C ALA A 10 10.42 -20.71 9.75
N ASP A 11 10.94 -19.71 10.46
CA ASP A 11 11.58 -19.88 11.76
C ASP A 11 10.62 -19.59 12.92
N GLY A 12 9.44 -19.03 12.62
CA GLY A 12 8.40 -18.71 13.60
C GLY A 12 8.60 -17.37 14.29
N GLY A 13 9.43 -16.48 13.74
CA GLY A 13 9.67 -15.15 14.31
C GLY A 13 8.45 -14.21 14.23
N ASP A 14 8.24 -13.40 15.27
CA ASP A 14 7.11 -12.46 15.36
C ASP A 14 7.10 -11.36 14.29
N LEU A 15 8.21 -11.16 13.57
CA LEU A 15 8.36 -10.18 12.49
C LEU A 15 8.55 -10.85 11.13
N GLU A 16 8.32 -12.16 11.04
CA GLU A 16 8.54 -12.90 9.81
C GLU A 16 7.55 -12.47 8.73
N ALA A 17 8.08 -11.92 7.63
CA ALA A 17 7.31 -11.41 6.51
C ALA A 17 7.29 -12.43 5.38
N CYS A 18 6.11 -12.68 4.82
CA CYS A 18 6.00 -13.52 3.65
C CYS A 18 6.78 -12.90 2.46
N PRO A 19 7.69 -13.64 1.82
CA PRO A 19 8.53 -13.12 0.74
C PRO A 19 7.74 -12.76 -0.54
N LYS A 20 6.50 -13.24 -0.68
CA LYS A 20 5.63 -12.93 -1.83
C LYS A 20 4.68 -11.76 -1.58
N CYS A 21 4.10 -11.67 -0.39
CA CYS A 21 3.03 -10.72 -0.07
C CYS A 21 3.46 -9.60 0.90
N GLY A 22 4.64 -9.73 1.53
CA GLY A 22 5.16 -8.78 2.53
C GLY A 22 4.35 -8.72 3.84
N ALA A 23 3.34 -9.59 4.01
CA ALA A 23 2.54 -9.63 5.21
C ALA A 23 3.31 -10.33 6.34
N ILE A 24 3.27 -9.71 7.53
CA ILE A 24 3.85 -10.30 8.74
C ILE A 24 2.85 -11.30 9.31
N TYR A 25 3.25 -12.58 9.44
CA TYR A 25 2.34 -13.66 9.85
C TYR A 25 1.69 -13.40 11.21
N SER A 26 2.45 -12.90 12.19
CA SER A 26 1.92 -12.55 13.52
C SER A 26 0.77 -11.54 13.49
N ARG A 27 0.80 -10.58 12.55
CA ARG A 27 -0.28 -9.60 12.36
C ARG A 27 -1.49 -10.21 11.64
N VAL A 28 -1.27 -11.19 10.76
CA VAL A 28 -2.35 -11.91 10.08
C VAL A 28 -3.10 -12.79 11.07
N GLU A 29 -2.39 -13.49 11.95
CA GLU A 29 -2.97 -14.30 13.03
C GLU A 29 -3.72 -13.45 14.06
N ALA A 30 -3.11 -12.35 14.52
CA ALA A 30 -3.78 -11.41 15.43
C ALA A 30 -5.06 -10.81 14.82
N THR A 31 -5.06 -10.55 13.50
CA THR A 31 -6.25 -10.06 12.79
C THR A 31 -7.28 -11.16 12.56
N ALA A 32 -6.87 -12.42 12.37
CA ALA A 32 -7.78 -13.56 12.22
C ALA A 32 -8.47 -13.90 13.56
N ALA A 33 -7.71 -13.87 14.66
CA ALA A 33 -8.21 -14.02 16.02
C ALA A 33 -9.18 -12.88 16.39
N ALA A 34 -8.83 -11.62 16.10
CA ALA A 34 -9.70 -10.47 16.33
C ALA A 34 -10.98 -10.46 15.47
N LYS A 35 -10.99 -11.19 14.35
CA LYS A 35 -12.16 -11.33 13.47
C LYS A 35 -13.00 -12.59 13.76
N GLY A 36 -12.65 -13.38 14.78
CA GLY A 36 -13.38 -14.60 15.12
C GLY A 36 -13.41 -15.63 13.98
N ILE A 37 -12.43 -15.57 13.07
CA ILE A 37 -12.29 -16.58 12.02
C ILE A 37 -11.55 -17.74 12.66
N GLU A 38 -12.29 -18.52 13.44
CA GLU A 38 -11.84 -19.80 13.95
C GLU A 38 -11.38 -20.64 12.76
N ALA A 39 -10.11 -21.07 12.79
CA ALA A 39 -9.53 -21.89 11.76
C ALA A 39 -10.40 -23.15 11.59
N VAL A 40 -11.23 -23.15 10.55
CA VAL A 40 -12.06 -24.29 10.18
C VAL A 40 -11.10 -25.42 9.81
N ARG A 41 -10.80 -26.26 10.80
CA ARG A 41 -10.18 -27.57 10.65
C ARG A 41 -11.15 -28.42 9.84
N ARG A 42 -11.09 -28.34 8.51
CA ARG A 42 -11.98 -29.11 7.63
C ARG A 42 -11.62 -30.60 7.69
N PRO A 43 -12.56 -31.51 7.99
CA PRO A 43 -12.38 -32.92 7.66
C PRO A 43 -12.39 -33.08 6.13
N ARG A 44 -11.45 -33.90 5.64
CA ARG A 44 -11.31 -34.30 4.22
C ARG A 44 -12.63 -34.91 3.73
N ARG A 45 -13.26 -34.31 2.72
CA ARG A 45 -14.42 -34.89 2.01
C ARG A 45 -14.02 -35.17 0.55
N GLU A 46 -14.21 -36.42 0.14
CA GLU A 46 -13.99 -36.92 -1.23
C GLU A 46 -14.83 -36.18 -2.28
N PRO A 47 -14.40 -36.15 -3.56
CA PRO A 47 -15.11 -35.48 -4.62
C PRO A 47 -16.16 -36.40 -5.23
N THR A 48 -17.41 -35.95 -5.29
CA THR A 48 -18.44 -36.58 -6.14
C THR A 48 -18.81 -35.58 -7.24
N LEU A 49 -18.59 -36.00 -8.48
CA LEU A 49 -19.02 -35.34 -9.72
C LEU A 49 -20.56 -35.40 -9.87
N GLU A 50 -21.12 -34.38 -10.54
CA GLU A 50 -22.39 -34.32 -11.33
C GLU A 50 -23.17 -33.01 -11.01
N ALA A 51 -23.08 -31.94 -11.82
CA ALA A 51 -23.82 -31.60 -13.05
C ALA A 51 -25.01 -30.60 -12.76
N PRO A 52 -25.56 -29.87 -13.75
CA PRO A 52 -25.41 -28.40 -13.90
C PRO A 52 -26.70 -27.59 -13.62
N ALA A 53 -26.58 -26.32 -13.24
CA ALA A 53 -27.70 -25.37 -13.24
C ALA A 53 -27.23 -23.93 -13.53
N ASP A 54 -27.85 -23.38 -14.59
CA ASP A 54 -27.95 -22.00 -15.12
C ASP A 54 -27.04 -20.83 -14.64
N PRO A 55 -26.59 -19.97 -15.56
CA PRO A 55 -25.94 -18.71 -15.22
C PRO A 55 -26.97 -17.69 -14.71
N ALA A 56 -27.07 -17.54 -13.40
CA ALA A 56 -27.77 -16.40 -12.80
C ALA A 56 -27.07 -15.07 -13.20
N PRO A 57 -27.82 -13.98 -13.42
CA PRO A 57 -27.26 -12.69 -13.82
C PRO A 57 -26.31 -12.12 -12.75
N ILE A 58 -25.15 -11.66 -13.20
CA ILE A 58 -24.01 -11.15 -12.40
C ILE A 58 -24.36 -9.89 -11.56
N PHE A 59 -25.53 -9.31 -11.76
CA PHE A 59 -25.98 -8.10 -11.06
C PHE A 59 -27.40 -8.27 -10.50
N SER A 60 -27.53 -9.16 -9.51
CA SER A 60 -28.60 -9.05 -8.52
C SER A 60 -27.93 -8.90 -7.16
N ASP A 61 -27.84 -7.66 -6.70
CA ASP A 61 -28.21 -7.33 -5.33
C ASP A 61 -28.28 -5.81 -5.23
N ARG A 62 -29.51 -5.30 -5.27
CA ARG A 62 -29.82 -4.13 -4.45
C ARG A 62 -29.48 -4.55 -3.03
N VAL A 63 -28.35 -4.08 -2.53
CA VAL A 63 -28.06 -4.13 -1.10
C VAL A 63 -29.18 -3.32 -0.44
N GLU A 64 -30.22 -4.00 0.03
CA GLU A 64 -31.15 -3.45 1.00
C GLU A 64 -30.30 -3.07 2.22
N LEU A 65 -30.01 -1.77 2.35
CA LEU A 65 -29.42 -1.19 3.54
C LEU A 65 -30.43 -1.32 4.69
N SER A 66 -30.55 -2.53 5.22
CA SER A 66 -31.04 -2.76 6.57
C SER A 66 -30.08 -2.00 7.49
N SER A 67 -30.52 -0.84 7.98
CA SER A 67 -29.77 0.14 8.77
C SER A 67 -28.65 -0.50 9.61
N PRO A 68 -27.39 -0.45 9.14
CA PRO A 68 -26.27 -1.00 9.89
C PRO A 68 -25.93 0.02 10.97
N ARG A 69 -25.80 -0.44 12.23
CA ARG A 69 -25.16 0.37 13.28
C ARG A 69 -23.85 0.90 12.70
N GLY A 70 -23.53 2.17 12.89
CA GLY A 70 -22.40 2.81 12.18
C GLY A 70 -21.00 2.16 12.35
N SER A 71 -20.86 1.16 13.22
CA SER A 71 -19.71 0.23 13.24
C SER A 71 -19.58 -0.60 11.95
N ASP A 72 -20.70 -1.02 11.37
CA ASP A 72 -20.73 -1.92 10.21
C ASP A 72 -20.48 -1.15 8.91
N LEU A 73 -20.97 0.10 8.84
CA LEU A 73 -20.66 1.02 7.73
C LEU A 73 -19.16 1.36 7.69
N GLN A 74 -18.51 1.51 8.86
CA GLN A 74 -17.07 1.74 8.96
C GLN A 74 -16.26 0.50 8.55
N ALA A 75 -16.69 -0.69 8.96
CA ALA A 75 -16.07 -1.94 8.53
C ALA A 75 -16.20 -2.14 7.01
N PHE A 76 -17.37 -1.83 6.44
CA PHE A 76 -17.62 -1.89 5.00
C PHE A 76 -16.79 -0.86 4.22
N ALA A 77 -16.73 0.39 4.68
CA ALA A 77 -15.90 1.42 4.06
C ALA A 77 -14.40 1.10 4.09
N ALA A 78 -13.92 0.44 5.15
CA ALA A 78 -12.53 -0.04 5.24
C ALA A 78 -12.23 -1.17 4.25
N VAL A 79 -13.19 -2.08 4.03
CA VAL A 79 -13.09 -3.15 3.01
C VAL A 79 -13.10 -2.57 1.59
N MET A 80 -14.00 -1.63 1.30
CA MET A 80 -14.08 -0.94 0.01
C MET A 80 -12.79 -0.15 -0.29
N ARG A 81 -12.26 0.60 0.69
CA ARG A 81 -10.97 1.30 0.55
C ARG A 81 -9.78 0.36 0.34
N GLY A 82 -9.80 -0.78 1.02
CA GLY A 82 -8.80 -1.84 0.85
C GLY A 82 -8.82 -2.46 -0.54
N GLN A 83 -9.93 -2.33 -1.28
CA GLN A 83 -10.10 -2.89 -2.61
C GLN A 83 -9.93 -1.89 -3.76
N SER A 84 -10.02 -0.56 -3.57
CA SER A 84 -10.13 0.32 -4.76
C SER A 84 -9.31 1.62 -4.87
N LEU A 85 -8.58 2.12 -3.86
CA LEU A 85 -7.83 3.39 -4.09
C LEU A 85 -6.60 3.62 -3.21
N TYR A 86 -6.63 3.12 -1.97
CA TYR A 86 -5.53 3.33 -1.04
C TYR A 86 -4.22 2.60 -1.41
N PRO A 87 -4.24 1.31 -1.80
CA PRO A 87 -2.99 0.62 -2.17
C PRO A 87 -2.38 1.17 -3.47
N THR A 88 -3.20 1.58 -4.44
CA THR A 88 -2.73 2.21 -5.68
C THR A 88 -2.16 3.60 -5.43
N PHE A 89 -2.80 4.41 -4.57
CA PHE A 89 -2.26 5.70 -4.14
C PHE A 89 -0.90 5.53 -3.45
N ARG A 90 -0.79 4.59 -2.50
CA ARG A 90 0.49 4.33 -1.81
C ARG A 90 1.57 3.86 -2.78
N GLY A 91 1.21 2.99 -3.73
CA GLY A 91 2.09 2.56 -4.81
C GLY A 91 2.56 3.72 -5.68
N LEU A 92 1.66 4.63 -6.06
CA LEU A 92 1.99 5.81 -6.87
C LEU A 92 2.92 6.78 -6.14
N VAL A 93 2.65 7.07 -4.86
CA VAL A 93 3.51 7.92 -4.02
C VAL A 93 4.90 7.28 -3.86
N GLN A 94 4.95 5.97 -3.66
CA GLN A 94 6.20 5.24 -3.54
C GLN A 94 6.98 5.20 -4.87
N LEU A 95 6.29 5.05 -6.00
CA LEU A 95 6.90 5.14 -7.34
C LEU A 95 7.47 6.53 -7.58
N GLY A 96 6.69 7.59 -7.31
CA GLY A 96 7.15 8.98 -7.44
C GLY A 96 8.37 9.28 -6.55
N TYR A 97 8.37 8.75 -5.32
CA TYR A 97 9.53 8.84 -4.43
C TYR A 97 10.77 8.18 -5.07
N TRP A 98 10.66 6.97 -5.58
CA TRP A 98 11.78 6.28 -6.25
C TRP A 98 12.27 7.03 -7.49
N VAL A 99 11.37 7.56 -8.31
CA VAL A 99 11.73 8.40 -9.46
C VAL A 99 12.53 9.63 -9.00
N GLY A 100 12.09 10.31 -7.95
CA GLY A 100 12.81 11.44 -7.36
C GLY A 100 14.19 11.06 -6.82
N ILE A 101 14.31 9.90 -6.16
CA ILE A 101 15.61 9.37 -5.69
C ILE A 101 16.55 9.08 -6.85
N VAL A 102 16.07 8.40 -7.90
CA VAL A 102 16.88 8.13 -9.09
C VAL A 102 17.38 9.43 -9.72
N LEU A 103 16.51 10.43 -9.85
CA LEU A 103 16.89 11.73 -10.40
C LEU A 103 17.92 12.45 -9.51
N ALA A 104 17.76 12.40 -8.18
CA ALA A 104 18.74 12.94 -7.24
C ALA A 104 20.12 12.26 -7.37
N VAL A 105 20.15 10.93 -7.53
CA VAL A 105 21.38 10.16 -7.74
C VAL A 105 22.03 10.53 -9.08
N LEU A 106 21.25 10.68 -10.15
CA LEU A 106 21.76 11.12 -11.45
C LEU A 106 22.37 12.53 -11.38
N CYS A 107 21.73 13.47 -10.67
CA CYS A 107 22.28 14.81 -10.45
C CYS A 107 23.57 14.77 -9.61
N ALA A 108 23.63 13.93 -8.58
CA ALA A 108 24.83 13.76 -7.76
C ALA A 108 25.99 13.16 -8.58
N LEU A 109 25.72 12.14 -9.39
CA LEU A 109 26.71 11.54 -10.29
C LEU A 109 27.19 12.54 -11.35
N ALA A 110 26.29 13.31 -11.96
CA ALA A 110 26.66 14.34 -12.91
C ALA A 110 27.54 15.42 -12.26
N GLY A 111 27.21 15.86 -11.04
CA GLY A 111 28.03 16.80 -10.28
C GLY A 111 29.40 16.24 -9.92
N PHE A 112 29.47 14.96 -9.55
CA PHE A 112 30.71 14.27 -9.23
C PHE A 112 31.62 14.05 -10.44
N LEU A 113 31.03 13.78 -11.61
CA LEU A 113 31.75 13.59 -12.87
C LEU A 113 32.18 14.92 -13.51
N SER A 114 31.48 16.02 -13.23
CA SER A 114 31.79 17.35 -13.78
C SER A 114 33.25 17.82 -13.61
N PRO A 115 33.91 17.69 -12.44
CA PRO A 115 35.32 18.09 -12.31
C PRO A 115 36.30 17.24 -13.13
N VAL A 116 35.96 15.98 -13.44
CA VAL A 116 36.81 15.05 -14.19
C VAL A 116 36.64 15.27 -15.70
N PHE A 117 35.40 15.38 -16.17
CA PHE A 117 35.07 15.42 -17.60
C PHE A 117 34.80 16.83 -18.15
N GLY A 118 34.56 17.81 -17.29
CA GLY A 118 34.26 19.19 -17.69
C GLY A 118 35.51 19.99 -18.07
N SER A 119 35.30 21.08 -18.81
CA SER A 119 36.34 22.05 -19.19
C SER A 119 36.02 23.44 -18.63
N GLY A 120 37.04 24.17 -18.17
CA GLY A 120 36.86 25.56 -17.73
C GLY A 120 35.92 25.71 -16.52
N SER A 121 35.04 26.71 -16.57
CA SER A 121 34.08 27.05 -15.50
C SER A 121 33.03 25.97 -15.24
N ASP A 122 32.78 25.09 -16.20
CA ASP A 122 31.75 24.05 -16.10
C ASP A 122 32.07 23.02 -15.02
N ARG A 123 33.36 22.86 -14.67
CA ARG A 123 33.80 22.00 -13.56
C ARG A 123 33.20 22.42 -12.23
N ILE A 124 33.34 23.70 -11.90
CA ILE A 124 32.89 24.26 -10.62
C ILE A 124 31.37 24.42 -10.63
N LEU A 125 30.81 24.94 -11.72
CA LEU A 125 29.38 25.17 -11.84
C LEU A 125 28.59 23.84 -11.85
N GLY A 126 29.10 22.82 -12.56
CA GLY A 126 28.49 21.50 -12.57
C GLY A 126 28.62 20.76 -11.25
N ALA A 127 29.74 20.91 -10.52
CA ALA A 127 29.87 20.33 -9.18
C ALA A 127 28.88 20.94 -8.18
N ILE A 128 28.82 22.29 -8.11
CA ILE A 128 27.90 23.00 -7.21
C ILE A 128 26.45 22.75 -7.62
N GLY A 129 26.15 22.87 -8.92
CA GLY A 129 24.82 22.64 -9.46
C GLY A 129 24.34 21.20 -9.23
N GLY A 130 25.19 20.21 -9.48
CA GLY A 130 24.85 18.80 -9.28
C GLY A 130 24.54 18.48 -7.82
N VAL A 131 25.33 18.99 -6.87
CA VAL A 131 25.06 18.85 -5.43
C VAL A 131 23.76 19.54 -5.05
N PHE A 132 23.54 20.78 -5.52
CA PHE A 132 22.32 21.53 -5.25
C PHE A 132 21.07 20.80 -5.76
N PHE A 133 21.07 20.36 -7.03
CA PHE A 133 19.95 19.64 -7.62
C PHE A 133 19.73 18.27 -6.98
N ALA A 134 20.80 17.55 -6.62
CA ALA A 134 20.68 16.29 -5.90
C ALA A 134 19.95 16.48 -4.55
N LEU A 135 20.35 17.49 -3.77
CA LEU A 135 19.69 17.84 -2.53
C LEU A 135 18.24 18.30 -2.76
N PHE A 136 18.00 19.16 -3.75
CA PHE A 136 16.67 19.64 -4.10
C PHE A 136 15.70 18.49 -4.42
N PHE A 137 16.11 17.55 -5.26
CA PHE A 137 15.26 16.39 -5.61
C PHE A 137 15.06 15.45 -4.42
N LEU A 138 16.10 15.21 -3.61
CA LEU A 138 15.98 14.40 -2.39
C LEU A 138 14.97 15.00 -1.41
N ILE A 139 15.09 16.29 -1.12
CA ILE A 139 14.21 17.00 -0.21
C ILE A 139 12.79 17.03 -0.78
N SER A 140 12.64 17.40 -2.06
CA SER A 140 11.32 17.44 -2.72
C SER A 140 10.64 16.08 -2.70
N ALA A 141 11.36 14.99 -3.01
CA ALA A 141 10.82 13.63 -2.97
C ALA A 141 10.41 13.22 -1.55
N LYS A 142 11.20 13.59 -0.54
CA LYS A 142 10.87 13.31 0.88
C LYS A 142 9.65 14.10 1.33
N VAL A 143 9.61 15.41 1.06
CA VAL A 143 8.48 16.28 1.42
C VAL A 143 7.22 15.84 0.70
N ALA A 144 7.27 15.58 -0.61
CA ALA A 144 6.11 15.11 -1.37
C ALA A 144 5.55 13.79 -0.80
N ARG A 145 6.43 12.87 -0.37
CA ARG A 145 6.02 11.61 0.26
C ARG A 145 5.32 11.83 1.60
N GLU A 146 5.90 12.63 2.50
CA GLU A 146 5.29 12.92 3.80
C GLU A 146 3.95 13.69 3.64
N MET A 147 3.91 14.69 2.76
CA MET A 147 2.71 15.47 2.47
C MET A 147 1.58 14.60 1.90
N SER A 148 1.91 13.66 1.01
CA SER A 148 0.93 12.72 0.46
C SER A 148 0.33 11.80 1.54
N LEU A 149 1.13 11.39 2.53
CA LEU A 149 0.64 10.59 3.65
C LEU A 149 -0.25 11.42 4.58
N MET A 150 0.14 12.66 4.89
CA MET A 150 -0.67 13.57 5.70
C MET A 150 -2.02 13.91 5.03
N LEU A 151 -2.03 14.11 3.71
CA LEU A 151 -3.26 14.35 2.94
C LEU A 151 -4.21 13.14 2.99
N ALA A 152 -3.66 11.92 2.96
CA ALA A 152 -4.47 10.71 3.11
C ALA A 152 -5.15 10.65 4.48
N ASP A 153 -4.41 10.93 5.56
CA ASP A 153 -4.96 10.93 6.92
C ASP A 153 -6.01 12.02 7.12
N LEU A 154 -5.82 13.20 6.53
CA LEU A 154 -6.78 14.30 6.55
C LEU A 154 -8.08 13.91 5.83
N SER A 155 -7.97 13.25 4.67
CA SER A 155 -9.14 12.77 3.93
C SER A 155 -9.94 11.74 4.73
N ASP A 156 -9.27 10.87 5.49
CA ASP A 156 -9.93 9.89 6.37
C ASP A 156 -10.60 10.56 7.58
N ALA A 157 -9.97 11.59 8.15
CA ALA A 157 -10.58 12.38 9.23
C ALA A 157 -11.82 13.14 8.75
N ALA A 158 -11.77 13.73 7.55
CA ALA A 158 -12.90 14.45 6.96
C ALA A 158 -14.12 13.55 6.77
N VAL A 159 -13.92 12.32 6.26
CA VAL A 159 -15.01 11.34 6.11
C VAL A 159 -15.60 10.94 7.47
N ARG A 160 -14.76 10.81 8.52
CA ARG A 160 -15.25 10.53 9.88
C ARG A 160 -16.07 11.67 10.47
N LEU A 161 -15.71 12.91 10.19
CA LEU A 161 -16.47 14.09 10.62
C LEU A 161 -17.82 14.17 9.90
N ALA A 162 -17.83 13.95 8.58
CA ALA A 162 -19.07 13.90 7.79
C ALA A 162 -20.02 12.80 8.29
N ALA A 163 -19.50 11.60 8.56
CA ALA A 163 -20.29 10.48 9.09
C ALA A 163 -20.86 10.72 10.51
N ARG A 164 -20.28 11.64 11.28
CA ARG A 164 -20.80 12.05 12.61
C ARG A 164 -21.80 13.19 12.51
N ALA A 165 -21.65 14.09 11.54
CA ALA A 165 -22.53 15.24 11.34
C ALA A 165 -23.92 14.85 10.81
N ASP A 166 -24.03 13.68 10.17
CA ASP A 166 -25.27 13.14 9.59
C ASP A 166 -26.12 12.34 10.62
N ARG A 167 -25.75 12.35 11.90
CA ARG A 167 -26.51 11.80 13.02
C ARG A 167 -26.98 12.89 13.95
#